data_AF-A0A0C3I6R6-F1
#
_entry.id   AF-A0A0C3I6R6-F1
#
_cell.length_a   1.000
_cell.length_b   1.000
_cell.length_c   1.000
_cell.angle_alpha   90.00
_cell.angle_beta   90.00
_cell.angle_gamma   90.00
#
_symmetry.space_group_name_H-M   'P 1'
#
loop_
_entity.id
_entity.type
_entity.pdbx_description
1 polymer ?
#
loop_
_entity_poly.entity_id
_entity_poly.type
_entity_poly.pdbx_seq_one_letter_code
_entity_poly.pdbx_strand_id
1 'polypeptide(L)'
;MNTSPARIRELQDLQDSIESKIRANIWQELGKIVESSVAVALEKALPGLTNQSAENGAGTSPSQTSKSTSKKIKKLPKPRAPSYNEFKKSVRELRQELLGIEDREDLPRSVGRRDISAWDPKGGPCCTVEDFRIDLEGLPRSEWNKSAALVFTQEYLKCHRGRQGENHTLEYVVKAWLTHVMTLRTRYKVKELDDEDKTERKARNRRRQRKHETAYEYGEIKDRAVAIVESLGQDGMSSDESDHE
;
A
#
# COMPACT_ATOMS: atom_id res chain seq x y z
N MET A 1 -42.54 -31.08 -1.74
CA MET A 1 -42.92 -30.15 -0.65
C MET A 1 -42.66 -28.74 -1.16
N ASN A 2 -43.70 -27.99 -1.51
CA ASN A 2 -43.56 -26.62 -2.04
C ASN A 2 -43.39 -25.66 -0.86
N THR A 3 -42.19 -25.11 -0.70
CA THR A 3 -41.95 -24.00 0.23
C THR A 3 -42.66 -22.75 -0.29
N SER A 4 -43.57 -22.20 0.53
CA SER A 4 -44.30 -20.98 0.19
C SER A 4 -43.30 -19.81 -0.04
N PRO A 5 -43.46 -19.02 -1.11
CA PRO A 5 -42.64 -17.83 -1.37
C PRO A 5 -42.58 -16.84 -0.19
N ALA A 6 -43.64 -16.80 0.63
CA ALA A 6 -43.67 -15.99 1.85
C ALA A 6 -42.60 -16.42 2.86
N ARG A 7 -42.44 -17.74 3.05
CA ARG A 7 -41.44 -18.31 3.97
C ARG A 7 -40.01 -18.03 3.51
N ILE A 8 -39.78 -17.94 2.20
CA ILE A 8 -38.46 -17.59 1.65
C ILE A 8 -38.13 -16.13 1.98
N ARG A 9 -39.08 -15.20 1.84
CA ARG A 9 -38.87 -13.79 2.21
C ARG A 9 -38.59 -13.62 3.71
N GLU A 10 -39.37 -14.29 4.57
CA GLU A 10 -39.16 -14.25 6.02
C GLU A 10 -37.75 -14.74 6.41
N LEU A 11 -37.24 -15.80 5.76
CA LEU A 11 -35.89 -16.29 6.01
C LEU A 11 -34.82 -15.31 5.53
N GLN A 12 -35.05 -14.64 4.40
CA GLN A 12 -34.15 -13.62 3.86
C GLN A 12 -34.07 -12.42 4.82
N ASP A 13 -35.20 -11.91 5.28
CA ASP A 13 -35.28 -10.79 6.21
C ASP A 13 -34.62 -11.13 7.56
N LEU A 14 -34.78 -12.38 8.03
CA LEU A 14 -34.13 -12.87 9.23
C LEU A 14 -32.61 -12.96 9.06
N GLN A 15 -32.13 -13.42 7.90
CA GLN A 15 -30.71 -13.45 7.59
C GLN A 15 -30.11 -12.05 7.58
N ASP A 16 -30.74 -11.11 6.87
CA ASP A 16 -30.27 -9.72 6.77
C ASP A 16 -30.26 -9.03 8.15
N SER A 17 -31.26 -9.32 8.99
CA SER A 17 -31.33 -8.84 10.37
C SER A 17 -30.19 -9.39 11.25
N ILE A 18 -29.87 -10.67 11.13
CA ILE A 18 -28.76 -11.31 11.85
C ILE A 18 -27.42 -10.73 11.37
N GLU A 19 -27.20 -10.63 10.07
CA GLU A 19 -25.97 -10.07 9.51
C GLU A 19 -25.76 -8.61 9.94
N SER A 20 -26.81 -7.80 9.93
CA SER A 20 -26.78 -6.41 10.40
C SER A 20 -26.37 -6.31 11.88
N LYS A 21 -26.97 -7.14 12.75
CA LYS A 21 -26.63 -7.19 14.19
C LYS A 21 -25.19 -7.64 14.43
N ILE A 22 -24.70 -8.63 13.69
CA ILE A 22 -23.31 -9.11 13.79
C ILE A 22 -22.35 -7.99 13.40
N ARG A 23 -22.60 -7.29 12.28
CA ARG A 23 -21.76 -6.18 11.84
C ARG A 23 -21.73 -5.05 12.87
N ALA A 24 -22.89 -4.65 13.41
CA ALA A 24 -22.96 -3.60 14.41
C ALA A 24 -22.16 -3.94 15.68
N ASN A 25 -22.25 -5.19 16.16
CA ASN A 25 -21.51 -5.65 17.33
C ASN A 25 -19.99 -5.67 17.07
N ILE A 26 -19.55 -6.19 15.92
CA ILE A 26 -18.13 -6.20 15.53
C ILE A 26 -17.56 -4.77 15.52
N TRP A 27 -18.29 -3.81 14.92
CA TRP A 27 -17.83 -2.42 14.88
C TRP A 27 -17.72 -1.79 16.26
N GLN A 28 -18.66 -2.08 17.17
CA GLN A 28 -18.63 -1.57 18.53
C GLN A 28 -17.42 -2.12 19.31
N GLU A 29 -17.15 -3.43 19.22
CA GLU A 29 -16.02 -4.05 19.91
C GLU A 29 -14.67 -3.58 19.34
N LEU A 30 -14.56 -3.44 18.02
CA LEU A 30 -13.35 -2.87 17.40
C LEU A 30 -13.11 -1.43 17.84
N GLY A 31 -14.17 -0.62 17.97
CA GLY A 31 -14.07 0.74 18.50
C GLY A 31 -13.46 0.77 19.90
N LYS A 32 -13.97 -0.06 20.83
CA LYS A 32 -13.44 -0.18 22.19
C LYS A 32 -11.97 -0.62 22.23
N ILE A 33 -11.58 -1.59 21.38
CA ILE A 33 -10.20 -2.07 21.30
C ILE A 33 -9.25 -0.97 20.82
N VAL A 34 -9.66 -0.21 19.80
CA VAL A 34 -8.85 0.89 19.26
C VAL A 34 -8.72 2.01 20.28
N GLU A 35 -9.82 2.44 20.91
CA GLU A 35 -9.80 3.49 21.96
C GLU A 35 -8.88 3.10 23.13
N SER A 36 -9.02 1.87 23.63
CA SER A 36 -8.15 1.34 24.69
C SER A 36 -6.67 1.31 24.28
N SER A 37 -6.37 0.86 23.06
CA SER A 37 -5.00 0.81 22.54
C SER A 37 -4.38 2.19 22.37
N VAL A 38 -5.18 3.18 21.91
CA VAL A 38 -4.76 4.57 21.78
C VAL A 38 -4.51 5.19 23.15
N ALA A 39 -5.37 4.95 24.13
CA ALA A 39 -5.17 5.43 25.50
C ALA A 39 -3.86 4.91 26.11
N VAL A 40 -3.59 3.60 26.00
CA VAL A 40 -2.35 2.98 26.46
C VAL A 40 -1.11 3.53 25.72
N ALA A 41 -1.23 3.79 24.42
CA ALA A 41 -0.14 4.37 23.64
C ALA A 41 0.15 5.82 24.04
N LEU A 42 -0.88 6.62 24.29
CA LEU A 42 -0.75 8.00 24.76
C LEU A 42 -0.12 8.05 26.16
N GLU A 43 -0.56 7.18 27.08
CA GLU A 43 0.01 7.08 28.42
C GLU A 43 1.50 6.74 28.39
N LYS A 44 1.91 5.80 27.51
CA LYS A 44 3.32 5.44 27.32
C LYS A 44 4.15 6.53 26.64
N ALA A 45 3.55 7.30 25.73
CA ALA A 45 4.24 8.33 24.99
C ALA A 45 4.45 9.62 25.79
N LEU A 46 3.56 9.91 26.75
CA LEU A 46 3.53 11.14 27.53
C LEU A 46 3.46 10.86 29.04
N PRO A 47 4.47 10.19 29.64
CA PRO A 47 4.51 9.99 31.07
C PRO A 47 4.69 11.35 31.77
N GLY A 48 3.60 11.89 32.35
CA GLY A 48 3.66 13.11 33.17
C GLY A 48 2.60 14.19 32.88
N LEU A 49 1.72 14.02 31.90
CA LEU A 49 0.70 15.03 31.57
C LEU A 49 -0.53 15.01 32.49
N THR A 50 -0.71 13.97 33.32
CA THR A 50 -1.90 13.78 34.16
C THR A 50 -1.74 14.11 35.64
N ASN A 51 -0.55 14.52 36.12
CA ASN A 51 -0.35 14.90 37.52
C ASN A 51 0.45 16.20 37.65
N GLN A 52 -0.20 17.36 37.50
CA GLN A 52 0.34 18.63 38.00
C GLN A 52 -0.76 19.49 38.63
N SER A 53 -0.96 19.29 39.93
CA SER A 53 -1.34 20.36 40.85
C SER A 53 -0.47 20.22 42.10
N ALA A 54 0.22 21.31 42.41
CA ALA A 54 1.04 21.58 43.59
C ALA A 54 2.36 20.77 43.71
N GLU A 55 3.50 21.39 43.35
CA GLU A 55 4.39 22.08 44.30
C GLU A 55 5.73 22.43 43.64
N ASN A 56 6.29 23.56 44.09
CA ASN A 56 7.52 24.19 43.64
C ASN A 56 8.75 23.32 43.92
N GLY A 57 9.70 23.24 42.98
CA GLY A 57 11.00 22.62 43.25
C GLY A 57 11.99 22.72 42.09
N ALA A 58 13.17 23.24 42.38
CA ALA A 58 14.20 23.66 41.44
C ALA A 58 14.79 22.55 40.54
N GLY A 59 15.06 22.94 39.29
CA GLY A 59 16.30 22.70 38.56
C GLY A 59 16.74 21.25 38.36
N THR A 60 16.44 20.68 37.19
CA THR A 60 17.29 19.63 36.60
C THR A 60 17.27 19.71 35.08
N SER A 61 18.45 19.88 34.48
CA SER A 61 18.67 19.92 33.02
C SER A 61 18.31 18.58 32.37
N PRO A 62 17.54 18.57 31.27
CA PRO A 62 17.23 17.35 30.55
C PRO A 62 18.40 16.95 29.65
N SER A 63 19.07 15.86 30.03
CA SER A 63 20.02 15.14 29.18
C SER A 63 19.29 14.52 27.99
N GLN A 64 19.55 15.05 26.79
CA GLN A 64 19.05 14.54 25.52
C GLN A 64 19.68 13.18 25.22
N THR A 65 19.01 12.10 25.61
CA THR A 65 19.37 10.76 25.17
C THR A 65 18.87 10.54 23.74
N SER A 66 19.73 10.80 22.76
CA SER A 66 19.48 10.48 21.36
C SER A 66 19.31 8.97 21.20
N LYS A 67 18.07 8.51 21.04
CA LYS A 67 17.75 7.11 20.71
C LYS A 67 18.28 6.80 19.31
N SER A 68 19.49 6.26 19.26
CA SER A 68 20.10 5.64 18.08
C SER A 68 19.23 4.46 17.63
N THR A 69 18.37 4.69 16.63
CA THR A 69 17.64 3.60 15.97
C THR A 69 18.61 2.91 15.03
N SER A 70 19.11 1.74 15.43
CA SER A 70 19.92 0.88 14.57
C SER A 70 19.16 0.56 13.27
N LYS A 71 19.73 0.97 12.13
CA LYS A 71 19.16 0.69 10.80
C LYS A 71 19.16 -0.82 10.60
N LYS A 72 17.98 -1.43 10.47
CA LYS A 72 17.85 -2.86 10.20
C LYS A 72 18.48 -3.17 8.84
N ILE A 73 19.47 -4.05 8.84
CA ILE A 73 20.15 -4.54 7.63
C ILE A 73 19.10 -5.19 6.72
N LYS A 74 19.06 -4.75 5.46
CA LYS A 74 18.12 -5.29 4.46
C LYS A 74 18.53 -6.71 4.10
N LYS A 75 17.64 -7.67 4.34
CA LYS A 75 17.82 -9.05 3.86
C LYS A 75 17.62 -9.10 2.35
N LEU A 76 18.28 -10.06 1.69
CA LEU A 76 18.06 -10.31 0.26
C LEU A 76 16.57 -10.56 -0.02
N PRO A 77 16.05 -10.13 -1.20
CA PRO A 77 14.68 -10.42 -1.59
C PRO A 77 14.41 -11.92 -1.57
N LYS A 78 13.44 -12.37 -0.76
CA LYS A 78 12.97 -13.76 -0.78
C LYS A 78 11.83 -13.90 -1.79
N PRO A 79 11.77 -15.02 -2.55
CA PRO A 79 10.60 -15.35 -3.36
C PRO A 79 9.32 -15.30 -2.50
N ARG A 80 8.25 -14.76 -3.07
CA ARG A 80 6.93 -14.75 -2.42
C ARG A 80 6.23 -16.09 -2.65
N ALA A 81 5.30 -16.44 -1.77
CA ALA A 81 4.49 -17.64 -1.91
C ALA A 81 3.77 -17.68 -3.28
N PRO A 82 3.64 -18.86 -3.93
CA PRO A 82 2.98 -19.00 -5.23
C PRO A 82 1.57 -18.38 -5.27
N SER A 83 0.75 -18.66 -4.27
CA SER A 83 -0.62 -18.11 -4.15
C SER A 83 -0.66 -16.58 -4.16
N TYR A 84 0.33 -15.92 -3.53
CA TYR A 84 0.42 -14.45 -3.57
C TYR A 84 0.71 -13.93 -4.98
N ASN A 85 1.53 -14.65 -5.75
CA ASN A 85 1.86 -14.27 -7.12
C ASN A 85 0.68 -14.50 -8.07
N GLU A 86 -0.09 -15.58 -7.86
CA GLU A 86 -1.35 -15.86 -8.54
C GLU A 86 -2.39 -14.77 -8.27
N PHE A 87 -2.60 -14.41 -7.00
CA PHE A 87 -3.45 -13.28 -6.62
C PHE A 87 -3.00 -11.95 -7.28
N LYS A 88 -1.69 -11.66 -7.30
CA LYS A 88 -1.22 -10.47 -8.01
C LYS A 88 -1.40 -10.54 -9.51
N LYS A 89 -1.41 -11.75 -10.08
CA LYS A 89 -1.67 -11.96 -11.50
C LYS A 89 -3.13 -11.68 -11.82
N SER A 90 -4.07 -12.23 -11.05
CA SER A 90 -5.51 -11.98 -11.24
C SER A 90 -5.88 -10.50 -11.09
N VAL A 91 -5.28 -9.79 -10.12
CA VAL A 91 -5.47 -8.33 -9.98
C VAL A 91 -5.02 -7.58 -11.22
N ARG A 92 -3.90 -7.97 -11.85
CA ARG A 92 -3.40 -7.34 -13.09
C ARG A 92 -4.27 -7.67 -14.30
N GLU A 93 -4.80 -8.89 -14.38
CA GLU A 93 -5.65 -9.31 -15.49
C GLU A 93 -6.97 -8.56 -15.47
N LEU A 94 -7.65 -8.47 -14.32
CA LEU A 94 -8.87 -7.67 -14.21
C LEU A 94 -8.60 -6.18 -14.46
N ARG A 95 -7.44 -5.66 -14.03
CA ARG A 95 -7.01 -4.28 -14.35
C ARG A 95 -6.92 -4.03 -15.85
N GLN A 96 -6.47 -5.02 -16.61
CA GLN A 96 -6.30 -4.90 -18.07
C GLN A 96 -7.66 -4.86 -18.75
N GLU A 97 -8.54 -5.77 -18.33
CA GLU A 97 -9.93 -5.84 -18.79
C GLU A 97 -10.68 -4.53 -18.54
N LEU A 98 -10.70 -4.05 -17.28
CA LEU A 98 -11.45 -2.84 -16.91
C LEU A 98 -10.93 -1.56 -17.56
N LEU A 99 -9.63 -1.48 -17.86
CA LEU A 99 -9.04 -0.30 -18.49
C LEU A 99 -8.97 -0.41 -20.02
N GLY A 100 -9.44 -1.52 -20.60
CA GLY A 100 -9.38 -1.75 -22.05
C GLY A 100 -7.95 -1.73 -22.60
N ILE A 101 -6.99 -2.28 -21.85
CA ILE A 101 -5.57 -2.26 -22.23
C ILE A 101 -5.12 -3.66 -22.63
N GLU A 102 -4.63 -3.78 -23.86
CA GLU A 102 -4.13 -5.04 -24.43
C GLU A 102 -2.71 -5.39 -23.94
N ASP A 103 -1.79 -4.42 -23.94
CA ASP A 103 -0.41 -4.65 -23.50
C ASP A 103 -0.23 -4.47 -21.98
N ARG A 104 0.53 -5.37 -21.36
CA ARG A 104 0.94 -5.23 -19.96
C ARG A 104 1.80 -4.01 -19.70
N GLU A 105 2.56 -3.58 -20.71
CA GLU A 105 3.44 -2.43 -20.61
C GLU A 105 2.71 -1.10 -20.81
N ASP A 106 1.53 -1.11 -21.42
CA ASP A 106 0.74 0.10 -21.59
C ASP A 106 0.22 0.66 -20.27
N LEU A 107 0.19 1.98 -20.21
CA LEU A 107 -0.30 2.76 -19.08
C LEU A 107 -1.65 3.37 -19.45
N PRO A 108 -2.66 3.27 -18.56
CA PRO A 108 -3.93 3.95 -18.78
C PRO A 108 -3.73 5.46 -18.79
N ARG A 109 -4.62 6.15 -19.49
CA ARG A 109 -4.77 7.59 -19.37
C ARG A 109 -5.24 7.93 -17.95
N SER A 110 -4.61 8.92 -17.32
CA SER A 110 -5.09 9.46 -16.05
C SER A 110 -6.44 10.15 -16.23
N VAL A 111 -7.32 10.05 -15.24
CA VAL A 111 -8.50 10.92 -15.19
C VAL A 111 -8.07 12.40 -15.13
N GLY A 112 -8.83 13.27 -15.80
CA GLY A 112 -8.53 14.69 -15.87
C GLY A 112 -8.88 15.42 -14.57
N ARG A 113 -8.14 16.48 -14.24
CA ARG A 113 -8.39 17.29 -13.04
C ARG A 113 -9.80 17.88 -12.94
N ARG A 114 -10.42 18.17 -14.09
CA ARG A 114 -11.81 18.67 -14.14
C ARG A 114 -12.79 17.62 -13.61
N ASP A 115 -12.66 16.37 -14.04
CA ASP A 115 -13.52 15.27 -13.59
C ASP A 115 -13.32 15.01 -12.09
N ILE A 116 -12.06 15.02 -11.61
CA ILE A 116 -11.75 14.86 -10.19
C ILE A 116 -12.38 15.98 -9.35
N SER A 117 -12.33 17.22 -9.84
CA SER A 117 -12.86 18.39 -9.11
C SER A 117 -14.39 18.47 -9.16
N ALA A 118 -15.00 17.94 -10.21
CA ALA A 118 -16.46 17.92 -10.37
C ALA A 118 -17.12 16.75 -9.61
N TRP A 119 -16.36 15.71 -9.26
CA TRP A 119 -16.88 14.56 -8.52
C TRP A 119 -17.14 14.88 -7.04
N ASP A 120 -18.36 14.56 -6.60
CA ASP A 120 -18.74 14.59 -5.18
C ASP A 120 -18.66 13.18 -4.58
N PRO A 121 -17.79 12.93 -3.59
CA PRO A 121 -17.71 11.65 -2.88
C PRO A 121 -19.02 11.17 -2.26
N LYS A 122 -19.95 12.08 -1.93
CA LYS A 122 -21.27 11.73 -1.38
C LYS A 122 -22.26 11.30 -2.47
N GLY A 123 -22.00 11.70 -3.72
CA GLY A 123 -22.84 11.38 -4.89
C GLY A 123 -22.67 9.96 -5.41
N GLY A 124 -21.74 9.17 -4.86
CA GLY A 124 -21.50 7.78 -5.24
C GLY A 124 -20.07 7.50 -5.71
N PRO A 125 -19.84 6.34 -6.35
CA PRO A 125 -18.51 5.96 -6.83
C PRO A 125 -18.03 6.93 -7.92
N CYS A 126 -16.71 7.13 -8.01
CA CYS A 126 -16.12 8.08 -8.97
C CYS A 126 -16.18 7.60 -10.42
N CYS A 127 -16.35 6.31 -10.63
CA CYS A 127 -16.43 5.66 -11.94
C CYS A 127 -17.26 4.38 -11.83
N THR A 128 -17.64 3.81 -12.96
CA THR A 128 -18.30 2.48 -13.03
C THR A 128 -17.31 1.43 -13.52
N VAL A 129 -17.79 0.19 -13.72
CA VAL A 129 -16.99 -0.90 -14.29
C VAL A 129 -16.73 -0.66 -15.78
N GLU A 130 -17.71 -0.10 -16.49
CA GLU A 130 -17.68 0.16 -17.93
C GLU A 130 -16.84 1.40 -18.29
N ASP A 131 -16.77 2.38 -17.38
CA ASP A 131 -15.99 3.60 -17.53
C ASP A 131 -14.95 3.72 -16.40
N PHE A 132 -14.22 2.63 -16.16
CA PHE A 132 -13.29 2.55 -15.05
C PHE A 132 -12.07 3.46 -15.27
N ARG A 133 -11.80 4.38 -14.33
CA ARG A 133 -10.74 5.39 -14.45
C ARG A 133 -9.93 5.54 -13.16
N ILE A 134 -8.63 5.82 -13.30
CA ILE A 134 -7.72 6.05 -12.17
C ILE A 134 -6.97 7.37 -12.28
N ASP A 135 -6.63 7.95 -11.13
CA ASP A 135 -5.86 9.19 -11.02
C ASP A 135 -4.38 8.84 -10.85
N LEU A 136 -3.57 9.04 -11.90
CA LEU A 136 -2.12 8.80 -11.88
C LEU A 136 -1.31 10.07 -11.60
N GLU A 137 -1.87 11.26 -11.82
CA GLU A 137 -1.22 12.53 -11.49
C GLU A 137 -1.17 12.76 -9.97
N GLY A 138 -2.30 12.52 -9.29
CA GLY A 138 -2.49 12.75 -7.86
C GLY A 138 -1.82 11.73 -6.96
N LEU A 139 -2.29 11.61 -5.71
CA LEU A 139 -1.74 10.65 -4.75
C LEU A 139 -2.34 9.25 -4.98
N PRO A 140 -1.58 8.15 -4.80
CA PRO A 140 -2.12 6.80 -4.94
C PRO A 140 -3.32 6.50 -4.02
N ARG A 141 -3.44 7.25 -2.92
CA ARG A 141 -4.54 7.16 -1.95
C ARG A 141 -5.40 8.43 -1.96
N SER A 142 -5.49 9.14 -3.09
CA SER A 142 -6.49 10.21 -3.27
C SER A 142 -7.90 9.64 -3.08
N GLU A 143 -8.85 10.49 -2.73
CA GLU A 143 -10.25 10.08 -2.55
C GLU A 143 -10.81 9.43 -3.83
N TRP A 144 -10.43 9.95 -5.01
CA TRP A 144 -10.75 9.33 -6.30
C TRP A 144 -10.24 7.89 -6.37
N ASN A 145 -8.95 7.66 -6.14
CA ASN A 145 -8.35 6.34 -6.23
C ASN A 145 -8.89 5.36 -5.18
N LYS A 146 -9.29 5.84 -3.99
CA LYS A 146 -9.99 5.02 -2.99
C LYS A 146 -11.36 4.60 -3.49
N SER A 147 -12.12 5.52 -4.07
CA SER A 147 -13.44 5.25 -4.67
C SER A 147 -13.33 4.24 -5.82
N ALA A 148 -12.40 4.45 -6.75
CA ALA A 148 -12.09 3.50 -7.83
C ALA A 148 -11.63 2.14 -7.29
N ALA A 149 -10.88 2.10 -6.18
CA ALA A 149 -10.48 0.84 -5.54
C ALA A 149 -11.67 0.01 -5.06
N LEU A 150 -12.73 0.67 -4.58
CA LEU A 150 -13.95 -0.01 -4.14
C LEU A 150 -14.70 -0.61 -5.33
N VAL A 151 -14.84 0.14 -6.43
CA VAL A 151 -15.44 -0.34 -7.69
C VAL A 151 -14.67 -1.55 -8.21
N PHE A 152 -13.33 -1.44 -8.29
CA PHE A 152 -12.45 -2.55 -8.69
C PHE A 152 -12.65 -3.78 -7.80
N THR A 153 -12.69 -3.58 -6.48
CA THR A 153 -12.77 -4.68 -5.53
C THR A 153 -14.12 -5.39 -5.59
N GLN A 154 -15.20 -4.65 -5.79
CA GLN A 154 -16.53 -5.24 -5.98
C GLN A 154 -16.58 -6.13 -7.21
N GLU A 155 -16.06 -5.65 -8.35
CA GLU A 155 -16.00 -6.47 -9.57
C GLU A 155 -15.05 -7.65 -9.40
N TYR A 156 -13.90 -7.46 -8.75
CA TYR A 156 -12.96 -8.54 -8.46
C TYR A 156 -13.60 -9.67 -7.67
N LEU A 157 -14.28 -9.33 -6.57
CA LEU A 157 -14.95 -10.32 -5.71
C LEU A 157 -16.13 -10.99 -6.42
N LYS A 158 -16.77 -10.31 -7.38
CA LYS A 158 -17.83 -10.88 -8.22
C LYS A 158 -17.26 -11.90 -9.21
N CYS A 159 -16.21 -11.54 -9.96
CA CYS A 159 -15.57 -12.42 -10.96
C CYS A 159 -14.84 -13.63 -10.34
N HIS A 160 -14.41 -13.52 -9.09
CA HIS A 160 -13.66 -14.58 -8.40
C HIS A 160 -14.48 -15.33 -7.35
N ARG A 161 -15.78 -15.04 -7.22
CA ARG A 161 -16.67 -15.76 -6.31
C ARG A 161 -16.71 -17.25 -6.69
N GLY A 162 -16.41 -18.13 -5.73
CA GLY A 162 -16.51 -19.59 -5.91
C GLY A 162 -15.25 -20.29 -6.43
N ARG A 163 -14.14 -19.58 -6.69
CA ARG A 163 -12.84 -20.24 -6.87
C ARG A 163 -12.41 -20.86 -5.54
N GLN A 164 -12.25 -22.18 -5.50
CA GLN A 164 -11.88 -22.89 -4.28
C GLN A 164 -10.52 -22.39 -3.74
N GLY A 165 -10.46 -22.07 -2.45
CA GLY A 165 -9.21 -21.79 -1.73
C GLY A 165 -8.84 -20.32 -1.53
N GLU A 166 -9.54 -19.37 -2.13
CA GLU A 166 -9.19 -17.94 -2.04
C GLU A 166 -10.35 -17.06 -1.53
N ASN A 167 -10.50 -17.03 -0.20
CA ASN A 167 -11.39 -16.06 0.45
C ASN A 167 -10.64 -14.74 0.71
N HIS A 168 -10.35 -14.00 -0.35
CA HIS A 168 -9.76 -12.66 -0.21
C HIS A 168 -10.79 -11.71 0.39
N THR A 169 -10.41 -10.98 1.45
CA THR A 169 -11.29 -9.96 2.03
C THR A 169 -11.31 -8.71 1.16
N LEU A 170 -12.40 -7.94 1.25
CA LEU A 170 -12.53 -6.65 0.56
C LEU A 170 -11.34 -5.73 0.85
N GLU A 171 -10.93 -5.61 2.11
CA GLU A 171 -9.79 -4.79 2.52
C GLU A 171 -8.47 -5.26 1.90
N TYR A 172 -8.27 -6.58 1.78
CA TYR A 172 -7.07 -7.14 1.20
C TYR A 172 -6.95 -6.80 -0.29
N VAL A 173 -8.04 -6.92 -1.04
CA VAL A 173 -8.09 -6.56 -2.47
C VAL A 173 -7.93 -5.05 -2.67
N VAL A 174 -8.61 -4.20 -1.87
CA VAL A 174 -8.45 -2.74 -1.91
C VAL A 174 -6.98 -2.36 -1.69
N LYS A 175 -6.33 -2.94 -0.67
CA LYS A 175 -4.92 -2.67 -0.37
C LYS A 175 -3.98 -3.10 -1.49
N ALA A 176 -4.24 -4.28 -2.07
CA ALA A 176 -3.47 -4.79 -3.20
C ALA A 176 -3.61 -3.88 -4.43
N TRP A 177 -4.83 -3.43 -4.72
CA TRP A 177 -5.13 -2.49 -5.79
C TRP A 177 -4.43 -1.15 -5.61
N LEU A 178 -4.55 -0.51 -4.44
CA LEU A 178 -3.87 0.78 -4.18
C LEU A 178 -2.34 0.66 -4.27
N THR A 179 -1.78 -0.48 -3.86
CA THR A 179 -0.35 -0.78 -4.07
C THR A 179 0.00 -0.89 -5.56
N HIS A 180 -0.91 -1.45 -6.36
CA HIS A 180 -0.75 -1.51 -7.81
C HIS A 180 -0.84 -0.12 -8.44
N VAL A 181 -1.80 0.72 -8.05
CA VAL A 181 -1.91 2.14 -8.48
C VAL A 181 -0.63 2.91 -8.17
N MET A 182 -0.01 2.71 -7.00
CA MET A 182 1.29 3.30 -6.68
C MET A 182 2.40 2.89 -7.67
N THR A 183 2.37 1.63 -8.11
CA THR A 183 3.31 1.12 -9.12
C THR A 183 3.04 1.76 -10.48
N LEU A 184 1.78 1.82 -10.91
CA LEU A 184 1.36 2.45 -12.16
C LEU A 184 1.74 3.93 -12.19
N ARG A 185 1.48 4.68 -11.12
CA ARG A 185 1.91 6.07 -10.96
C ARG A 185 3.41 6.24 -11.11
N THR A 186 4.19 5.35 -10.50
CA THR A 186 5.65 5.41 -10.61
C THR A 186 6.09 5.23 -12.06
N ARG A 187 5.48 4.28 -12.79
CA ARG A 187 5.75 4.06 -14.22
C ARG A 187 5.30 5.26 -15.06
N TYR A 188 4.13 5.81 -14.78
CA TYR A 188 3.57 7.00 -15.43
C TYR A 188 4.52 8.19 -15.33
N LYS A 189 4.97 8.52 -14.12
CA LYS A 189 5.96 9.60 -13.92
C LYS A 189 7.29 9.33 -14.63
N VAL A 190 7.74 8.07 -14.67
CA VAL A 190 8.96 7.71 -15.41
C VAL A 190 8.78 7.87 -16.91
N LYS A 191 7.58 7.61 -17.45
CA LYS A 191 7.29 7.80 -18.87
C LYS A 191 7.31 9.28 -19.26
N GLU A 192 6.92 10.16 -18.34
CA GLU A 192 6.99 11.63 -18.53
C GLU A 192 8.40 12.22 -18.37
N LEU A 193 9.37 11.48 -17.84
CA LEU A 193 10.76 11.95 -17.77
C LEU A 193 11.42 11.95 -19.15
N ASP A 194 12.37 12.87 -19.34
CA ASP A 194 13.22 12.91 -20.52
C ASP A 194 14.13 11.67 -20.57
N ASP A 195 14.60 11.31 -21.77
CA ASP A 195 15.42 10.10 -21.94
C ASP A 195 16.78 10.21 -21.24
N GLU A 196 17.33 11.42 -21.11
CA GLU A 196 18.53 11.70 -20.31
C GLU A 196 18.31 11.39 -18.82
N ASP A 197 17.20 11.84 -18.24
CA ASP A 197 16.85 11.53 -16.85
C ASP A 197 16.64 10.02 -16.63
N LYS A 198 16.07 9.34 -17.63
CA LYS A 198 15.89 7.88 -17.59
C LYS A 198 17.23 7.15 -17.62
N THR A 199 18.18 7.56 -18.47
CA THR A 199 19.50 6.94 -18.55
C THR A 199 20.31 7.18 -17.28
N GLU A 200 20.31 8.41 -16.75
CA GLU A 200 21.00 8.74 -15.50
C GLU A 200 20.41 7.93 -14.33
N ARG A 201 19.08 7.86 -14.23
CA ARG A 201 18.42 7.06 -13.18
C ARG A 201 18.74 5.57 -13.29
N LYS A 202 18.80 5.02 -14.51
CA LYS A 202 19.22 3.62 -14.75
C LYS A 202 20.68 3.41 -14.34
N ALA A 203 21.59 4.30 -14.75
CA ALA A 203 23.01 4.25 -14.38
C ALA A 203 23.19 4.29 -12.86
N ARG A 204 22.52 5.21 -12.18
CA ARG A 204 22.46 5.30 -10.71
C ARG A 204 21.99 4.02 -10.05
N ASN A 205 20.88 3.44 -10.53
CA ASN A 205 20.37 2.18 -9.99
C ASN A 205 21.34 1.02 -10.18
N ARG A 206 22.00 0.92 -11.35
CA ARG A 206 23.03 -0.09 -11.62
C ARG A 206 24.25 0.06 -10.70
N ARG A 207 24.73 1.30 -10.49
CA ARG A 207 25.83 1.59 -9.54
C ARG A 207 25.44 1.13 -8.12
N ARG A 208 24.23 1.46 -7.68
CA ARG A 208 23.72 1.04 -6.36
C ARG A 208 23.59 -0.48 -6.24
N GLN A 209 23.11 -1.16 -7.27
CA GLN A 209 22.95 -2.61 -7.27
C GLN A 209 24.31 -3.31 -7.17
N ARG A 210 25.27 -2.94 -8.02
CA ARG A 210 26.65 -3.45 -7.98
C ARG A 210 27.28 -3.26 -6.60
N LYS A 211 27.10 -2.07 -6.01
CA LYS A 211 27.60 -1.76 -4.66
C LYS A 211 27.05 -2.70 -3.59
N HIS A 212 25.75 -3.03 -3.67
CA HIS A 212 25.17 -4.03 -2.78
C HIS A 212 25.75 -5.40 -3.07
N GLU A 213 25.76 -5.87 -4.32
CA GLU A 213 26.27 -7.19 -4.72
C GLU A 213 27.70 -7.43 -4.22
N THR A 214 28.63 -6.49 -4.43
CA THR A 214 30.01 -6.57 -3.90
C THR A 214 30.04 -6.66 -2.37
N ALA A 215 29.20 -5.89 -1.67
CA ALA A 215 29.14 -5.98 -0.20
C ALA A 215 28.61 -7.33 0.30
N TYR A 216 27.80 -8.03 -0.51
CA TYR A 216 27.29 -9.37 -0.20
C TYR A 216 28.33 -10.47 -0.40
N GLU A 217 29.39 -10.26 -1.20
CA GLU A 217 30.48 -11.22 -1.44
C GLU A 217 31.38 -11.42 -0.22
N TYR A 218 31.51 -10.40 0.63
CA TYR A 218 32.34 -10.44 1.83
C TYR A 218 31.63 -11.16 2.98
N GLY A 219 31.54 -12.49 2.91
CA GLY A 219 30.78 -13.36 3.83
C GLY A 219 30.72 -12.92 5.30
N GLU A 220 31.85 -12.97 6.02
CA GLU A 220 31.89 -12.73 7.48
C GLU A 220 31.67 -11.26 7.89
N ILE A 221 32.05 -10.32 7.04
CA ILE A 221 31.97 -8.88 7.33
C ILE A 221 30.82 -8.19 6.60
N LYS A 222 29.99 -8.94 5.88
CA LYS A 222 28.93 -8.44 4.99
C LYS A 222 28.06 -7.38 5.63
N ASP A 223 27.62 -7.60 6.86
CA ASP A 223 26.75 -6.64 7.55
C ASP A 223 27.47 -5.31 7.83
N ARG A 224 28.77 -5.36 8.16
CA ARG A 224 29.62 -4.18 8.33
C ARG A 224 29.99 -3.54 6.99
N ALA A 225 30.28 -4.34 5.97
CA ALA A 225 30.59 -3.88 4.62
C ALA A 225 29.39 -3.16 3.99
N VAL A 226 28.18 -3.72 4.10
CA VAL A 226 26.93 -3.08 3.67
C VAL A 226 26.70 -1.77 4.43
N ALA A 227 26.95 -1.74 5.74
CA ALA A 227 26.78 -0.51 6.53
C ALA A 227 27.76 0.61 6.09
N ILE A 228 29.02 0.27 5.84
CA ILE A 228 30.04 1.21 5.31
C ILE A 228 29.65 1.68 3.90
N VAL A 229 29.19 0.76 3.07
CA VAL A 229 28.66 1.05 1.74
C VAL A 229 27.47 2.00 1.81
N GLU A 230 26.52 1.80 2.74
CA GLU A 230 25.39 2.69 2.91
C GLU A 230 25.80 4.06 3.48
N SER A 231 26.84 4.13 4.33
CA SER A 231 27.30 5.38 4.93
C SER A 231 28.13 6.25 4.00
N LEU A 232 28.88 5.65 3.06
CA LEU A 232 29.66 6.36 2.05
C LEU A 232 28.81 7.06 0.98
N GLY A 233 27.49 6.86 0.98
CA GLY A 233 26.59 7.51 0.03
C GLY A 233 26.82 7.05 -1.42
N GLN A 234 26.25 7.80 -2.36
CA GLN A 234 26.31 7.46 -3.78
C GLN A 234 27.65 7.83 -4.42
N ASP A 235 28.34 8.83 -3.87
CA ASP A 235 29.54 9.44 -4.46
C ASP A 235 30.84 8.73 -4.01
N GLY A 236 30.76 7.83 -3.03
CA GLY A 236 31.93 7.17 -2.44
C GLY A 236 32.56 6.04 -3.27
N MET A 237 32.19 5.87 -4.56
CA MET A 237 32.90 4.98 -5.47
C MET A 237 33.21 5.73 -6.76
N SER A 238 34.49 5.82 -7.11
CA SER A 238 34.93 6.34 -8.41
C SER A 238 34.31 5.52 -9.52
N SER A 239 33.73 6.19 -10.52
CA SER A 239 33.45 5.59 -11.81
C SER A 239 34.79 5.23 -12.44
N ASP A 240 35.34 4.06 -12.11
CA ASP A 240 36.30 3.41 -12.98
C ASP A 240 35.50 2.91 -14.21
N GLU A 241 35.11 3.86 -15.07
CA GLU A 241 34.76 3.58 -16.45
C GLU A 241 36.08 3.28 -17.14
N SER A 242 36.50 2.02 -17.06
CA SER A 242 37.60 1.52 -17.85
C SER A 242 37.24 1.72 -19.33
N ASP A 243 37.93 2.69 -19.94
CA ASP A 243 38.11 2.84 -21.39
C ASP A 243 38.41 1.47 -21.99
N HIS A 244 37.42 0.89 -22.65
CA HIS A 244 37.60 -0.25 -23.53
C HIS A 244 37.04 0.17 -24.89
N GLU A 245 37.94 0.73 -25.71
CA GLU A 245 37.81 0.80 -27.18
C GLU A 245 37.79 -0.61 -27.78
#